data_AF-A0A914TD65-F1
#
_entry.id   AF-A0A914TD65-F1
#
_cell.length_a   1.000
_cell.length_b   1.000
_cell.length_c   1.000
_cell.angle_alpha   90.00
_cell.angle_beta   90.00
_cell.angle_gamma   90.00
#
_symmetry.space_group_name_H-M   'P 1'
#
loop_
_entity.id
_entity.type
_entity.pdbx_description
1 polymer ?
#
loop_
_entity_poly.entity_id
_entity_poly.type
_entity_poly.pdbx_seq_one_letter_code
_entity_poly.pdbx_strand_id
1 'polypeptide(L)'
;MPMKHLKVPGESSSTSLVKDASDSNGAAVDESEAVPDLSNRRMSHMKTNLIKIQRSFRDQAHHVRHAIQHEARRVRKPPKWVEFAHTLYHDWGLKHACLILVLILYNFLGAAIFYYCEASHDENQEVIWKDNIQTNRSKFIQNIIPTMFNNTEYLFFLTGEQTKQVEERLNKELKQYEMQLGVKYKPDQKIKWDFWNAMLYAQTLCTTIGDAQLYTVTVFGRIFTMIYATFGIPLVLSVLDDMGKWKNL
;
A
#
# COMPACT_ATOMS: atom_id res chain seq x y z
N MET A 1 6.13 -36.25 63.33
CA MET A 1 7.44 -36.76 63.84
C MET A 1 7.63 -38.18 63.30
N PRO A 2 8.86 -38.66 63.07
CA PRO A 2 10.16 -38.10 63.48
C PRO A 2 10.96 -37.52 62.28
N MET A 3 11.80 -36.46 62.37
CA MET A 3 12.95 -36.16 63.28
C MET A 3 14.09 -37.17 63.05
N LYS A 4 15.39 -36.87 62.91
CA LYS A 4 16.32 -35.72 63.04
C LYS A 4 17.64 -36.19 62.37
N HIS A 5 18.55 -35.33 61.91
CA HIS A 5 19.82 -34.94 62.57
C HIS A 5 20.82 -34.67 61.42
N LEU A 6 21.82 -33.78 61.42
CA LEU A 6 22.71 -33.19 62.44
C LEU A 6 23.36 -31.93 61.77
N LYS A 7 23.29 -30.69 62.30
CA LYS A 7 24.29 -29.96 63.13
C LYS A 7 25.73 -30.01 62.54
N VAL A 8 26.32 -28.95 61.91
CA VAL A 8 26.87 -27.64 62.44
C VAL A 8 28.08 -27.88 63.39
N PRO A 9 29.11 -27.00 63.64
CA PRO A 9 29.54 -25.67 63.12
C PRO A 9 31.08 -25.49 62.86
N GLY A 10 31.52 -24.26 62.58
CA GLY A 10 32.77 -23.66 63.13
C GLY A 10 33.49 -22.75 62.12
N GLU A 11 33.41 -21.40 62.17
CA GLU A 11 34.20 -20.47 63.03
C GLU A 11 35.73 -20.72 62.99
N SER A 12 36.65 -19.77 62.97
CA SER A 12 36.69 -18.30 62.96
C SER A 12 38.20 -17.91 62.91
N SER A 13 38.49 -16.61 62.76
CA SER A 13 39.73 -15.92 63.19
C SER A 13 41.00 -16.09 62.33
N SER A 14 41.52 -15.04 61.69
CA SER A 14 42.13 -13.78 62.20
C SER A 14 43.65 -13.89 62.41
N THR A 15 44.37 -13.06 61.64
CA THR A 15 45.54 -12.24 62.02
C THR A 15 46.85 -12.91 62.51
N SER A 16 47.95 -12.62 61.81
CA SER A 16 49.03 -11.69 62.25
C SER A 16 50.49 -12.17 62.02
N LEU A 17 51.37 -11.15 61.91
CA LEU A 17 52.83 -11.12 62.16
C LEU A 17 53.74 -11.59 61.01
N VAL A 18 54.48 -10.69 60.33
CA VAL A 18 55.68 -9.92 60.76
C VAL A 18 56.85 -10.83 61.14
N LYS A 19 57.95 -10.73 60.39
CA LYS A 19 59.32 -10.96 60.86
C LYS A 19 60.31 -10.20 59.98
N ASP A 20 61.03 -9.31 60.64
CA ASP A 20 62.16 -8.53 60.16
C ASP A 20 63.44 -9.36 59.99
N ALA A 21 64.37 -8.79 59.22
CA ALA A 21 65.72 -8.38 59.64
C ALA A 21 66.93 -8.97 58.89
N SER A 22 67.85 -8.03 58.60
CA SER A 22 69.32 -8.15 58.54
C SER A 22 69.96 -8.58 57.22
N ASP A 23 71.04 -7.98 56.73
CA ASP A 23 71.75 -6.71 56.99
C ASP A 23 72.89 -6.60 55.95
N SER A 24 73.58 -5.45 55.92
CA SER A 24 74.99 -5.24 55.54
C SER A 24 75.34 -4.49 54.23
N ASN A 25 76.13 -3.43 54.48
CA ASN A 25 76.71 -2.36 53.67
C ASN A 25 77.68 -2.76 52.55
N GLY A 26 77.86 -1.84 51.60
CA GLY A 26 79.10 -1.69 50.83
C GLY A 26 79.03 -0.59 49.76
N ALA A 27 79.62 0.58 50.03
CA ALA A 27 79.76 1.69 49.09
C ALA A 27 81.16 1.68 48.45
N ALA A 28 81.26 1.91 47.14
CA ALA A 28 82.37 2.61 46.48
C ALA A 28 82.04 2.91 45.00
N VAL A 29 82.49 4.07 44.54
CA VAL A 29 82.29 4.76 43.24
C VAL A 29 83.47 4.46 42.30
N ASP A 30 83.28 4.41 40.96
CA ASP A 30 83.87 5.33 39.95
C ASP A 30 83.79 4.83 38.47
N GLU A 31 83.80 5.81 37.55
CA GLU A 31 83.56 5.87 36.09
C GLU A 31 84.47 5.05 35.13
N SER A 32 84.00 4.73 33.91
CA SER A 32 84.50 5.31 32.62
C SER A 32 84.01 4.63 31.30
N GLU A 33 83.54 5.47 30.37
CA GLU A 33 83.58 5.50 28.87
C GLU A 33 82.91 4.48 27.90
N ALA A 34 82.34 5.04 26.80
CA ALA A 34 81.66 4.38 25.66
C ALA A 34 81.87 5.14 24.31
N VAL A 35 81.90 4.44 23.15
CA VAL A 35 81.63 4.98 21.76
C VAL A 35 81.20 3.84 20.76
N PRO A 36 80.56 4.07 19.57
CA PRO A 36 79.10 3.91 19.35
C PRO A 36 78.63 3.07 18.11
N ASP A 37 77.32 2.79 18.04
CA ASP A 37 76.59 2.03 16.99
C ASP A 37 75.80 2.95 16.02
N LEU A 38 76.27 3.08 14.77
CA LEU A 38 75.72 3.98 13.73
C LEU A 38 74.64 3.32 12.85
N SER A 39 74.63 1.99 12.76
CA SER A 39 73.74 1.23 11.86
C SER A 39 72.31 1.15 12.41
N ASN A 40 72.20 1.03 13.73
CA ASN A 40 70.96 0.85 14.44
C ASN A 40 70.14 2.15 14.51
N ARG A 41 70.82 3.31 14.48
CA ARG A 41 70.18 4.63 14.36
C ARG A 41 69.48 4.84 13.02
N ARG A 42 70.06 4.46 11.88
CA ARG A 42 69.39 4.59 10.57
C ARG A 42 68.18 3.67 10.46
N MET A 43 68.31 2.44 10.96
CA MET A 43 67.24 1.45 10.95
C MET A 43 66.04 1.88 11.81
N SER A 44 66.29 2.48 12.97
CA SER A 44 65.23 2.98 13.86
C SER A 44 64.51 4.19 13.27
N HIS A 45 65.23 5.11 12.61
CA HIS A 45 64.61 6.24 11.90
C HIS A 45 63.71 5.79 10.74
N MET A 46 64.13 4.78 9.96
CA MET A 46 63.32 4.24 8.86
C MET A 46 62.06 3.53 9.36
N LYS A 47 62.16 2.72 10.41
CA LYS A 47 61.00 2.09 11.07
C LYS A 47 60.03 3.14 11.61
N THR A 48 60.56 4.21 12.21
CA THR A 48 59.74 5.29 12.76
C THR A 48 58.97 6.05 11.67
N ASN A 49 59.59 6.29 10.51
CA ASN A 49 58.92 6.96 9.39
C ASN A 49 57.85 6.07 8.74
N LEU A 50 58.10 4.77 8.60
CA LEU A 50 57.09 3.82 8.09
C LEU A 50 55.89 3.71 9.03
N ILE A 51 56.11 3.68 10.34
CA ILE A 51 55.04 3.69 11.34
C ILE A 51 54.21 4.98 11.24
N LYS A 52 54.86 6.14 11.04
CA LYS A 52 54.16 7.41 10.85
C LYS A 52 53.30 7.42 9.58
N ILE A 53 53.82 6.92 8.47
CA ILE A 53 53.08 6.80 7.21
C ILE A 53 51.89 5.88 7.37
N GLN A 54 52.07 4.71 7.98
CA GLN A 54 50.99 3.76 8.22
C GLN A 54 49.90 4.32 9.14
N ARG A 55 50.28 5.11 10.16
CA ARG A 55 49.31 5.82 11.03
C ARG A 55 48.55 6.89 10.23
N SER A 56 49.24 7.70 9.43
CA SER A 56 48.60 8.73 8.60
C SER A 56 47.60 8.13 7.59
N PHE A 57 47.93 7.00 6.96
CA PHE A 57 47.00 6.29 6.08
C PHE A 57 45.79 5.72 6.83
N ARG A 58 46.00 5.22 8.05
CA ARG A 58 44.91 4.72 8.91
C ARG A 58 43.96 5.85 9.29
N ASP A 59 44.49 7.00 9.70
CA ASP A 59 43.70 8.17 10.09
C ASP A 59 42.92 8.74 8.90
N GLN A 60 43.54 8.76 7.71
CA GLN A 60 42.86 9.17 6.48
C GLN A 60 41.73 8.21 6.08
N ALA A 61 41.93 6.89 6.25
CA ALA A 61 40.88 5.90 6.04
C ALA A 61 39.72 6.05 7.04
N HIS A 62 40.01 6.42 8.30
CA HIS A 62 38.97 6.76 9.28
C HIS A 62 38.19 8.01 8.85
N HIS A 63 38.88 9.06 8.39
CA HIS A 63 38.24 10.29 7.93
C HIS A 63 37.31 10.07 6.72
N VAL A 64 37.75 9.26 5.75
CA VAL A 64 36.94 8.88 4.59
C VAL A 64 35.73 8.05 5.00
N ARG A 65 35.89 7.10 5.94
CA ARG A 65 34.76 6.33 6.49
C ARG A 65 33.74 7.22 7.17
N HIS A 66 34.18 8.20 7.97
CA HIS A 66 33.27 9.16 8.62
C HIS A 66 32.56 10.08 7.62
N ALA A 67 33.25 10.52 6.56
CA ALA A 67 32.64 11.31 5.49
C ALA A 67 31.57 10.51 4.72
N ILE A 68 31.89 9.30 4.29
CA ILE A 68 30.94 8.39 3.60
C ILE A 68 29.74 8.09 4.51
N GLN A 69 29.96 7.89 5.81
CA GLN A 69 28.88 7.63 6.76
C GLN A 69 28.00 8.86 6.99
N HIS A 70 28.55 10.07 6.94
CA HIS A 70 27.78 11.32 7.01
C HIS A 70 26.92 11.55 5.76
N GLU A 71 27.41 11.20 4.58
CA GLU A 71 26.63 11.28 3.34
C GLU A 71 25.56 10.18 3.23
N ALA A 72 25.90 8.94 3.60
CA ALA A 72 24.95 7.82 3.63
C ALA A 72 23.76 8.07 4.58
N ARG A 73 23.98 8.82 5.68
CA ARG A 73 22.91 9.23 6.61
C ARG A 73 21.93 10.24 6.00
N ARG A 74 22.32 11.04 5.00
CA ARG A 74 21.42 12.00 4.34
C ARG A 74 20.45 11.33 3.36
N VAL A 75 20.87 10.23 2.73
CA VAL A 75 20.07 9.53 1.70
C VAL A 75 19.13 8.48 2.33
N ARG A 76 19.38 8.05 3.56
CA ARG A 76 18.62 6.99 4.24
C ARG A 76 17.52 7.54 5.16
N LYS A 77 16.69 8.47 4.68
CA LYS A 77 15.42 8.75 5.36
C LYS A 77 14.41 7.72 4.87
N PRO A 78 13.94 6.78 5.71
CA PRO A 78 12.87 5.89 5.31
C PRO A 78 11.66 6.76 4.90
N PRO A 79 10.95 6.41 3.82
CA PRO A 79 9.79 7.19 3.41
C PRO A 79 8.73 7.12 4.52
N LYS A 80 8.03 8.23 4.78
CA LYS A 80 7.16 8.42 5.96
C LYS A 80 6.13 7.31 6.20
N TRP A 81 5.71 6.59 5.15
CA TRP A 81 4.79 5.46 5.24
C TRP A 81 5.42 4.22 5.90
N VAL A 82 6.73 4.03 5.79
CA VAL A 82 7.48 2.93 6.46
C VAL A 82 7.65 3.23 7.94
N GLU A 83 7.87 4.50 8.29
CA GLU A 83 7.95 4.95 9.67
C GLU A 83 6.56 4.86 10.35
N PHE A 84 5.51 5.24 9.62
CA PHE A 84 4.11 5.05 10.02
C PHE A 84 3.72 3.57 10.14
N ALA A 85 4.19 2.71 9.23
CA ALA A 85 3.96 1.27 9.31
C ALA A 85 4.71 0.64 10.49
N HIS A 86 5.91 1.13 10.81
CA HIS A 86 6.71 0.64 11.94
C HIS A 86 6.14 1.10 13.30
N THR A 87 5.59 2.32 13.39
CA THR A 87 4.88 2.79 14.59
C THR A 87 3.53 2.11 14.78
N LEU A 88 2.83 1.75 13.70
CA LEU A 88 1.63 0.89 13.76
C LEU A 88 1.96 -0.55 14.21
N TYR A 89 3.17 -1.04 13.93
CA TYR A 89 3.58 -2.42 14.17
C TYR A 89 4.03 -2.69 15.62
N HIS A 90 4.78 -1.77 16.23
CA HIS A 90 5.52 -2.09 17.47
C HIS A 90 4.71 -1.92 18.77
N ASP A 91 3.80 -0.94 18.86
CA ASP A 91 3.33 -0.53 20.19
C ASP A 91 1.91 -1.02 20.59
N TRP A 92 0.90 -1.17 19.71
CA TRP A 92 -0.50 -1.32 20.21
C TRP A 92 -1.51 -2.20 19.44
N GLY A 93 -1.20 -2.91 18.35
CA GLY A 93 -2.31 -3.59 17.66
C GLY A 93 -2.06 -4.36 16.38
N LEU A 94 -1.01 -5.17 16.27
CA LEU A 94 -0.76 -6.00 15.08
C LEU A 94 -2.00 -6.82 14.68
N LYS A 95 -2.67 -7.44 15.65
CA LYS A 95 -3.94 -8.17 15.44
C LYS A 95 -5.01 -7.26 14.83
N HIS A 96 -5.23 -6.09 15.42
CA HIS A 96 -6.29 -5.15 15.06
C HIS A 96 -6.04 -4.55 13.66
N ALA A 97 -4.81 -4.10 13.41
CA ALA A 97 -4.37 -3.59 12.12
C ALA A 97 -4.39 -4.69 11.03
N CYS A 98 -4.03 -5.93 11.38
CA CYS A 98 -4.12 -7.07 10.45
C CYS A 98 -5.57 -7.37 10.06
N LEU A 99 -6.51 -7.37 11.01
CA LEU A 99 -7.95 -7.56 10.71
C LEU A 99 -8.50 -6.46 9.79
N ILE A 100 -8.13 -5.20 10.04
CA ILE A 100 -8.49 -4.07 9.18
C ILE A 100 -7.88 -4.21 7.78
N LEU A 101 -6.60 -4.61 7.69
CA LEU A 101 -5.93 -4.85 6.42
C LEU A 101 -6.63 -5.96 5.62
N VAL A 102 -6.98 -7.07 6.28
CA VAL A 102 -7.73 -8.17 5.65
C VAL A 102 -9.09 -7.68 5.14
N LEU A 103 -9.80 -6.85 5.90
CA LEU A 103 -11.06 -6.24 5.45
C LEU A 103 -10.86 -5.34 4.22
N ILE A 104 -9.80 -4.52 4.19
CA ILE A 104 -9.49 -3.67 3.03
C ILE A 104 -9.22 -4.55 1.81
N LEU A 105 -8.33 -5.54 1.92
CA LEU A 105 -8.01 -6.45 0.82
C LEU A 105 -9.25 -7.21 0.33
N TYR A 106 -10.11 -7.63 1.26
CA TYR A 106 -11.38 -8.30 0.93
C TYR A 106 -12.30 -7.41 0.08
N ASN A 107 -12.44 -6.13 0.46
CA ASN A 107 -13.24 -5.16 -0.32
C ASN A 107 -12.64 -4.92 -1.71
N PHE A 108 -11.32 -4.77 -1.82
CA PHE A 108 -10.65 -4.62 -3.12
C PHE A 108 -10.84 -5.84 -4.02
N LEU A 109 -10.77 -7.05 -3.45
CA LEU A 109 -11.01 -8.29 -4.18
C LEU A 109 -12.46 -8.38 -4.67
N GLY A 110 -13.43 -8.07 -3.79
CA GLY A 110 -14.84 -8.00 -4.16
C GLY A 110 -15.08 -6.98 -5.29
N ALA A 111 -14.54 -5.77 -5.15
CA ALA A 111 -14.65 -4.71 -6.16
C ALA A 111 -14.12 -5.15 -7.52
N ALA A 112 -12.95 -5.80 -7.56
CA ALA A 112 -12.35 -6.29 -8.79
C ALA A 112 -13.22 -7.36 -9.48
N ILE A 113 -13.77 -8.31 -8.70
CA ILE A 113 -14.64 -9.37 -9.23
C ILE A 113 -15.94 -8.78 -9.77
N PHE A 114 -16.63 -7.93 -8.99
CA PHE A 114 -17.90 -7.33 -9.42
C PHE A 114 -17.71 -6.40 -10.62
N TYR A 115 -16.64 -5.60 -10.63
CA TYR A 115 -16.30 -4.76 -11.78
C TYR A 115 -16.09 -5.62 -13.03
N TYR A 116 -15.31 -6.70 -12.95
CA TYR A 116 -15.06 -7.56 -14.10
C TYR A 116 -16.33 -8.26 -14.61
N CYS A 117 -17.19 -8.74 -13.70
CA CYS A 117 -18.40 -9.46 -14.07
C CYS A 117 -19.49 -8.55 -14.65
N GLU A 118 -19.71 -7.38 -14.05
CA GLU A 118 -20.87 -6.54 -14.38
C GLU A 118 -20.53 -5.38 -15.33
N ALA A 119 -19.31 -4.83 -15.32
CA ALA A 119 -18.98 -3.71 -16.19
C ALA A 119 -19.07 -4.09 -17.68
N SER A 120 -18.63 -5.30 -18.04
CA SER A 120 -18.76 -5.80 -19.41
C SER A 120 -20.23 -6.01 -19.82
N HIS A 121 -21.10 -6.41 -18.89
CA HIS A 121 -22.52 -6.55 -19.19
C HIS A 121 -23.18 -5.19 -19.42
N ASP A 122 -22.88 -4.21 -18.56
CA ASP A 122 -23.43 -2.86 -18.64
C ASP A 122 -23.02 -2.15 -19.95
N GLU A 123 -21.75 -2.27 -20.36
CA GLU A 123 -21.26 -1.71 -21.63
C GLU A 123 -21.99 -2.31 -22.85
N ASN A 124 -22.19 -3.63 -22.87
CA ASN A 124 -22.91 -4.29 -23.95
C ASN A 124 -24.38 -3.82 -24.04
N GLN A 125 -25.04 -3.63 -22.90
CA GLN A 125 -26.41 -3.11 -22.88
C GLN A 125 -26.48 -1.66 -23.36
N GLU A 126 -25.50 -0.82 -23.01
CA GLU A 126 -25.41 0.55 -23.52
C GLU A 126 -25.27 0.59 -25.05
N VAL A 127 -24.45 -0.31 -25.62
CA VAL A 127 -24.28 -0.42 -27.08
C VAL A 127 -25.58 -0.84 -27.76
N ILE A 128 -26.23 -1.88 -27.25
CA ILE A 128 -27.51 -2.38 -27.79
C ILE A 128 -28.59 -1.29 -27.71
N TRP A 129 -28.64 -0.54 -26.62
CA TRP A 129 -29.58 0.57 -26.50
C TRP A 129 -29.33 1.67 -27.52
N LYS A 130 -28.07 2.08 -27.72
CA LYS A 130 -27.70 3.10 -28.72
C LYS A 130 -28.13 2.66 -30.12
N ASP A 131 -27.94 1.40 -30.46
CA ASP A 131 -28.34 0.83 -31.75
C ASP A 131 -29.86 0.78 -31.92
N ASN A 132 -30.60 0.39 -30.87
CA ASN A 132 -32.06 0.41 -30.88
C ASN A 132 -32.63 1.82 -31.05
N ILE A 133 -32.07 2.82 -30.37
CA ILE A 133 -32.49 4.23 -30.54
C ILE A 133 -32.24 4.70 -31.96
N GLN A 134 -31.06 4.40 -32.52
CA GLN A 134 -30.76 4.77 -33.90
C GLN A 134 -31.69 4.08 -34.89
N THR A 135 -31.95 2.78 -34.70
CA THR A 135 -32.88 2.00 -35.53
C THR A 135 -34.31 2.56 -35.45
N ASN A 136 -34.79 2.88 -34.25
CA ASN A 136 -36.11 3.47 -34.05
C ASN A 136 -36.23 4.84 -34.71
N ARG A 137 -35.18 5.67 -34.61
CA ARG A 137 -35.14 6.98 -35.28
C ARG A 137 -35.19 6.84 -36.79
N SER A 138 -34.39 5.94 -37.37
CA SER A 138 -34.44 5.67 -38.81
C SER A 138 -35.82 5.17 -39.26
N LYS A 139 -36.44 4.25 -38.52
CA LYS A 139 -37.81 3.78 -38.81
C LYS A 139 -38.84 4.91 -38.74
N PHE A 140 -38.75 5.77 -37.73
CA PHE A 140 -39.64 6.92 -37.58
C PHE A 140 -39.53 7.88 -38.76
N ILE A 141 -38.30 8.21 -39.18
CA ILE A 141 -38.05 9.09 -40.32
C ILE A 141 -38.55 8.46 -41.62
N GLN A 142 -38.30 7.16 -41.84
CA GLN A 142 -38.79 6.45 -43.02
C GLN A 142 -40.32 6.38 -43.10
N ASN A 143 -41.02 6.42 -41.97
CA ASN A 143 -42.48 6.47 -41.94
C ASN A 143 -43.01 7.90 -42.15
N ILE A 144 -42.35 8.92 -41.60
CA ILE A 144 -42.81 10.31 -41.68
C ILE A 144 -42.59 10.93 -43.05
N ILE A 145 -41.42 10.69 -43.67
CA ILE A 145 -41.09 11.36 -44.93
C ILE A 145 -42.14 11.10 -46.02
N PRO A 146 -42.56 9.86 -46.32
CA PRO A 146 -43.57 9.64 -47.35
C PRO A 146 -44.94 10.22 -46.95
N THR A 147 -45.29 10.15 -45.67
CA THR A 147 -46.58 10.67 -45.17
C THR A 147 -46.70 12.20 -45.31
N MET A 148 -45.60 12.92 -45.09
CA MET A 148 -45.57 14.39 -45.12
C MET A 148 -45.22 14.95 -46.50
N PHE A 149 -44.36 14.26 -47.26
CA PHE A 149 -43.72 14.80 -48.46
C PHE A 149 -43.88 13.95 -49.73
N ASN A 150 -44.62 12.84 -49.64
CA ASN A 150 -45.01 12.03 -50.79
C ASN A 150 -46.52 11.75 -50.70
N ASN A 151 -47.29 12.81 -50.50
CA ASN A 151 -48.72 12.75 -50.27
C ASN A 151 -49.46 13.52 -51.36
N THR A 152 -50.40 12.82 -52.00
CA THR A 152 -51.26 13.36 -53.05
C THR A 152 -52.11 14.54 -52.57
N GLU A 153 -52.39 14.62 -51.27
CA GLU A 153 -53.17 15.70 -50.66
C GLU A 153 -52.43 17.04 -50.64
N TYR A 154 -51.11 17.03 -50.41
CA TYR A 154 -50.29 18.25 -50.34
C TYR A 154 -49.55 18.56 -51.66
N LEU A 155 -49.70 17.72 -52.70
CA LEU A 155 -49.04 17.84 -54.01
C LEU A 155 -47.51 18.04 -53.91
N PHE A 156 -46.92 17.57 -52.83
CA PHE A 156 -45.50 17.69 -52.58
C PHE A 156 -44.88 16.30 -52.77
N PHE A 157 -43.84 16.24 -53.61
CA PHE A 157 -43.14 15.01 -53.97
C PHE A 157 -41.64 15.26 -53.91
N LEU A 158 -40.94 14.58 -53.01
CA LEU A 158 -39.48 14.61 -52.97
C LEU A 158 -38.89 13.66 -54.01
N THR A 159 -37.85 14.13 -54.71
CA THR A 159 -36.99 13.23 -55.50
C THR A 159 -36.12 12.40 -54.55
N GLY A 160 -35.68 11.19 -54.94
CA GLY A 160 -34.89 10.32 -54.07
C GLY A 160 -33.62 10.95 -53.46
N GLU A 161 -32.98 11.90 -54.16
CA GLU A 161 -31.86 12.66 -53.60
C GLU A 161 -32.30 13.66 -52.52
N GLN A 162 -33.42 14.35 -52.72
CA GLN A 162 -33.98 15.27 -51.73
C GLN A 162 -34.49 14.51 -50.49
N THR A 163 -35.06 13.32 -50.68
CA THR A 163 -35.44 12.40 -49.60
C THR A 163 -34.26 12.10 -48.68
N LYS A 164 -33.07 11.80 -49.24
CA LYS A 164 -31.86 11.53 -48.45
C LYS A 164 -31.39 12.76 -47.66
N GLN A 165 -31.36 13.93 -48.30
CA GLN A 165 -30.95 15.17 -47.61
C GLN A 165 -31.92 15.52 -46.46
N VAL A 166 -33.22 15.32 -46.68
CA VAL A 166 -34.26 15.53 -45.66
C VAL A 166 -34.13 14.51 -44.53
N GLU A 167 -33.87 13.23 -44.84
CA GLU A 167 -33.61 12.18 -43.86
C GLU A 167 -32.39 12.49 -42.98
N GLU A 168 -31.26 12.87 -43.58
CA GLU A 168 -30.05 13.25 -42.84
C GLU A 168 -30.29 14.46 -41.93
N ARG A 169 -30.99 15.47 -42.44
CA ARG A 169 -31.31 16.67 -41.67
C ARG A 169 -32.26 16.35 -40.51
N LEU A 170 -33.34 15.60 -40.76
CA LEU A 170 -34.27 15.14 -39.72
C LEU A 170 -33.54 14.31 -38.66
N ASN A 171 -32.67 13.39 -39.06
CA ASN A 171 -31.91 12.55 -38.14
C ASN A 171 -31.03 13.41 -37.22
N LYS A 172 -30.37 14.44 -37.77
CA LYS A 172 -29.57 15.39 -37.00
C LYS A 172 -30.41 16.20 -36.01
N GLU A 173 -31.54 16.75 -36.44
CA GLU A 173 -32.44 17.54 -35.59
C GLU A 173 -33.07 16.68 -34.47
N LEU A 174 -33.55 15.48 -34.80
CA LEU A 174 -34.07 14.51 -33.82
C LEU A 174 -33.01 14.13 -32.79
N LYS A 175 -31.78 13.87 -33.24
CA LYS A 175 -30.65 13.58 -32.36
C LYS A 175 -30.36 14.75 -31.41
N GLN A 176 -30.40 15.99 -31.90
CA GLN A 176 -30.22 17.18 -31.05
C GLN A 176 -31.36 17.35 -30.04
N TYR A 177 -32.61 17.15 -30.47
CA TYR A 177 -33.78 17.20 -29.61
C TYR A 177 -33.72 16.13 -28.50
N GLU A 178 -33.37 14.89 -28.84
CA GLU A 178 -33.16 13.81 -27.87
C GLU A 178 -32.06 14.15 -26.84
N MET A 179 -30.97 14.79 -27.27
CA MET A 179 -29.92 15.26 -26.34
C MET A 179 -30.44 16.34 -25.38
N GLN A 180 -31.26 17.28 -25.87
CA GLN A 180 -31.85 18.35 -25.06
C GLN A 180 -32.87 17.80 -24.04
N LEU A 181 -33.65 16.79 -24.44
CA LEU A 181 -34.54 16.05 -23.54
C LEU A 181 -33.79 15.21 -22.51
N GLY A 182 -32.47 15.04 -22.65
CA GLY A 182 -31.68 14.19 -21.78
C GLY A 182 -31.96 12.70 -21.97
N VAL A 183 -32.35 12.29 -23.20
CA VAL A 183 -32.43 10.90 -23.63
C VAL A 183 -31.01 10.33 -23.68
N LYS A 184 -30.47 10.04 -22.51
CA LYS A 184 -29.26 9.24 -22.34
C LYS A 184 -29.69 7.79 -22.13
N TYR A 185 -28.75 6.87 -22.36
CA TYR A 185 -28.84 5.54 -21.76
C TYR A 185 -28.85 5.75 -20.25
N LYS A 186 -30.04 5.93 -19.71
CA LYS A 186 -30.34 5.78 -18.31
C LYS A 186 -30.99 4.41 -18.28
N PRO A 187 -30.23 3.34 -17.99
CA PRO A 187 -30.89 2.17 -17.47
C PRO A 187 -31.56 2.68 -16.18
N ASP A 188 -32.87 2.97 -16.26
CA ASP A 188 -33.79 2.97 -15.14
C ASP A 188 -33.14 3.13 -13.74
N GLN A 189 -32.69 4.34 -13.40
CA GLN A 189 -32.14 4.67 -12.08
C GLN A 189 -30.90 3.86 -11.63
N LYS A 190 -30.24 3.12 -12.53
CA LYS A 190 -29.03 2.36 -12.22
C LYS A 190 -27.78 3.20 -12.32
N ILE A 191 -26.93 3.06 -11.31
CA ILE A 191 -25.59 3.64 -11.30
C ILE A 191 -24.70 2.78 -12.20
N LYS A 192 -23.86 3.42 -13.02
CA LYS A 192 -22.90 2.74 -13.90
C LYS A 192 -21.88 1.94 -13.10
N TRP A 193 -21.48 0.77 -13.61
CA TRP A 193 -20.44 -0.05 -13.02
C TRP A 193 -19.03 0.52 -13.25
N ASP A 194 -18.59 1.39 -12.35
CA ASP A 194 -17.19 1.82 -12.23
C ASP A 194 -16.50 1.11 -11.06
N PHE A 195 -15.16 1.06 -11.03
CA PHE A 195 -14.41 0.39 -9.96
C PHE A 195 -14.80 0.87 -8.55
N TRP A 196 -14.96 2.19 -8.37
CA TRP A 196 -15.37 2.77 -7.10
C TRP A 196 -16.81 2.40 -6.72
N ASN A 197 -17.72 2.38 -7.69
CA ASN A 197 -19.10 1.95 -7.45
C ASN A 197 -19.15 0.45 -7.09
N ALA A 198 -18.31 -0.38 -7.74
CA ALA A 198 -18.15 -1.79 -7.40
C ALA A 198 -17.54 -1.99 -5.99
N MET A 199 -16.64 -1.11 -5.57
CA MET A 199 -16.10 -1.11 -4.21
C MET A 199 -17.17 -0.73 -3.18
N LEU A 200 -17.97 0.31 -3.45
CA LEU A 200 -19.10 0.70 -2.60
C LEU A 200 -20.16 -0.41 -2.54
N TYR A 201 -20.41 -1.11 -3.65
CA TYR A 201 -21.25 -2.30 -3.68
C TYR A 201 -20.74 -3.39 -2.73
N ALA A 202 -19.45 -3.74 -2.85
CA ALA A 202 -18.84 -4.77 -2.04
C ALA A 202 -18.90 -4.41 -0.55
N GLN A 203 -18.67 -3.14 -0.22
CA GLN A 203 -18.76 -2.65 1.15
C GLN A 203 -20.19 -2.74 1.70
N THR A 204 -21.18 -2.25 0.96
CA THR A 204 -22.60 -2.26 1.38
C THR A 204 -23.18 -3.67 1.48
N LEU A 205 -22.64 -4.62 0.71
CA LEU A 205 -22.98 -6.03 0.78
C LEU A 205 -22.48 -6.68 2.07
N CYS A 206 -21.27 -6.34 2.53
CA CYS A 206 -20.74 -6.84 3.81
C CYS A 206 -21.45 -6.23 5.01
N THR A 207 -21.80 -4.95 4.93
CA THR A 207 -22.50 -4.23 6.01
C THR A 207 -24.00 -4.43 5.99
N THR A 208 -24.53 -5.20 5.04
CA THR A 208 -25.97 -5.47 4.85
C THR A 208 -26.83 -4.21 4.67
N ILE A 209 -26.21 -3.09 4.26
CA ILE A 209 -26.94 -1.84 3.99
C ILE A 209 -27.81 -2.03 2.73
N GLY A 210 -27.20 -2.55 1.66
CA GLY A 210 -27.86 -2.81 0.37
C GLY A 210 -28.40 -1.56 -0.34
N ASP A 211 -27.72 -1.09 -1.39
CA ASP A 211 -28.27 -0.04 -2.26
C ASP A 211 -29.17 -0.67 -3.35
N ALA A 212 -30.36 -0.10 -3.55
CA ALA A 212 -31.31 -0.54 -4.59
C ALA A 212 -30.89 -0.11 -6.01
N GLN A 213 -30.03 0.91 -6.15
CA GLN A 213 -29.62 1.46 -7.45
C GLN A 213 -28.43 0.75 -8.08
N LEU A 214 -27.71 -0.10 -7.32
CA LEU A 214 -26.52 -0.79 -7.78
C LEU A 214 -26.58 -2.27 -7.38
N TYR A 215 -26.92 -3.14 -8.34
CA TYR A 215 -27.12 -4.56 -8.11
C TYR A 215 -26.62 -5.40 -9.28
N THR A 216 -26.22 -6.65 -8.98
CA THR A 216 -25.71 -7.59 -9.99
C THR A 216 -26.86 -8.15 -10.84
N VAL A 217 -26.76 -7.96 -12.16
CA VAL A 217 -27.74 -8.48 -13.11
C VAL A 217 -27.30 -9.84 -13.62
N THR A 218 -25.99 -10.06 -13.74
CA THR A 218 -25.45 -11.30 -14.28
C THR A 218 -25.64 -12.48 -13.32
N VAL A 219 -25.82 -13.68 -13.86
CA VAL A 219 -25.98 -14.91 -13.06
C VAL A 219 -24.72 -15.15 -12.21
N PHE A 220 -23.54 -14.97 -12.79
CA PHE A 220 -22.27 -15.09 -12.08
C PHE A 220 -22.15 -14.05 -10.96
N GLY A 221 -22.44 -12.78 -11.25
CA GLY A 221 -22.43 -11.71 -10.25
C GLY A 221 -23.33 -12.01 -9.06
N ARG A 222 -24.54 -12.52 -9.30
CA ARG A 222 -25.48 -12.91 -8.22
C ARG A 222 -24.96 -14.04 -7.36
N ILE A 223 -24.36 -15.08 -7.95
CA ILE A 223 -23.76 -16.18 -7.21
C ILE A 223 -22.59 -15.68 -6.35
N PHE A 224 -21.71 -14.85 -6.94
CA PHE A 224 -20.62 -14.23 -6.21
C PHE A 224 -21.10 -13.34 -5.08
N THR A 225 -22.17 -12.55 -5.28
CA THR A 225 -22.81 -11.74 -4.24
C THR A 225 -23.20 -12.60 -3.02
N MET A 226 -23.82 -13.77 -3.24
CA MET A 226 -24.23 -14.67 -2.14
C MET A 226 -23.03 -15.22 -1.36
N ILE A 227 -22.01 -15.70 -2.07
CA ILE A 227 -20.79 -16.24 -1.46
C ILE A 227 -20.05 -15.14 -0.70
N TYR A 228 -19.91 -13.97 -1.31
CA TYR A 228 -19.21 -12.82 -0.74
C TYR A 228 -19.93 -12.27 0.49
N ALA A 229 -21.27 -12.24 0.52
CA ALA A 229 -22.02 -11.85 1.72
C ALA A 229 -21.81 -12.85 2.87
N THR A 230 -21.76 -14.16 2.57
CA THR A 230 -21.62 -15.21 3.57
C THR A 230 -20.32 -15.09 4.39
N PHE A 231 -19.21 -14.73 3.74
CA PHE A 231 -17.93 -14.50 4.42
C PHE A 231 -17.74 -13.06 4.88
N GLY A 232 -18.31 -12.09 4.17
CA GLY A 232 -18.15 -10.67 4.45
C GLY A 232 -18.84 -10.23 5.74
N ILE A 233 -20.06 -10.72 6.00
CA ILE A 233 -20.83 -10.33 7.19
C ILE A 233 -20.10 -10.74 8.49
N PRO A 234 -19.68 -12.02 8.69
CA PRO A 234 -18.91 -12.41 9.87
C PRO A 234 -17.60 -11.63 10.04
N LEU A 235 -16.94 -11.30 8.93
CA LEU A 235 -15.68 -10.57 8.93
C LEU A 235 -15.88 -9.13 9.40
N VAL A 236 -16.90 -8.43 8.90
CA VAL A 236 -17.25 -7.08 9.38
C VAL A 236 -17.65 -7.10 10.86
N LEU A 237 -18.46 -8.08 11.28
CA LEU A 237 -18.84 -8.23 12.70
C LEU A 237 -17.61 -8.43 13.60
N SER A 238 -16.62 -9.22 13.15
CA SER A 238 -15.38 -9.44 13.89
C SER A 238 -14.57 -8.15 14.03
N VAL A 239 -14.49 -7.33 12.98
CA VAL A 239 -13.80 -6.03 13.02
C VAL A 239 -14.54 -5.05 13.93
N LEU A 240 -15.88 -5.02 13.89
CA LEU A 240 -16.69 -4.13 14.74
C LEU A 240 -16.55 -4.46 16.23
N ASP A 241 -16.55 -5.74 16.61
CA ASP A 241 -16.34 -6.17 18.00
C ASP A 241 -14.95 -5.72 18.52
N ASP A 242 -13.94 -5.83 17.66
CA ASP A 242 -12.57 -5.46 17.97
C ASP A 242 -12.40 -3.93 18.10
N MET A 243 -13.05 -3.15 17.22
CA MET A 243 -13.10 -1.68 17.30
C MET A 243 -13.88 -1.19 18.54
N GLY A 244 -14.93 -1.90 18.95
CA GLY A 244 -15.71 -1.58 20.14
C GLY A 244 -14.90 -1.69 21.44
N LYS A 245 -14.00 -2.67 21.52
CA LYS A 245 -13.11 -2.87 22.67
C LYS A 245 -12.07 -1.77 22.81
N TRP A 246 -11.58 -1.24 21.69
CA TRP A 246 -10.62 -0.13 21.69
C TRP A 246 -11.22 1.17 22.25
N LYS A 247 -12.51 1.41 22.02
CA LYS A 247 -13.21 2.62 22.50
C LYS A 247 -13.55 2.61 24.00
N ASN A 248 -13.46 1.44 24.65
CA ASN A 248 -13.76 1.24 26.07
C ASN A 248 -12.51 1.22 26.97
N LEU A 249 -11.34 1.58 26.41
CA LEU A 249 -10.06 1.80 27.10
C LEU A 249 -9.74 3.29 27.13
#